data_AF-A0A7S0YT08-F1
#
_entry.id   AF-A0A7S0YT08-F1
#
_cell.length_a   1.000
_cell.length_b   1.000
_cell.length_c   1.000
_cell.angle_alpha   90.00
_cell.angle_beta   90.00
_cell.angle_gamma   90.00
#
_symmetry.space_group_name_H-M   'P 1'
#
loop_
_entity.id
_entity.type
_entity.pdbx_description
1 polymer ?
#
loop_
_entity_poly.entity_id
_entity_poly.type
_entity_poly.pdbx_seq_one_letter_code
_entity_poly.pdbx_strand_id
1 'polypeptide(L)'
;SNRPGKGLRGSEAAALAATTVKAKIAVPRLNGGRMGVLATRSPHRPSPIGLSTARILHVDAKTGTLILGGVDVVDGSPVLDIKPYVPFCDSLSSATAPDWVRAEADDEPLALAGSVTVSRVGEEMLVDCWTRRFKEG
;
A
#
# COMPACT_ATOMS: atom_id res chain seq x y z
N SER A 1 -22.66 3.23 48.21
CA SER A 1 -23.71 2.46 47.52
C SER A 1 -23.15 1.95 46.20
N ASN A 2 -22.67 0.71 46.21
CA ASN A 2 -22.05 0.05 45.08
C ASN A 2 -23.14 -0.37 44.09
N ARG A 3 -23.26 0.28 42.92
CA ARG A 3 -24.07 -0.25 41.82
C ARG A 3 -23.15 -1.06 40.90
N PRO A 4 -23.47 -2.32 40.58
CA PRO A 4 -22.67 -3.08 39.63
C PRO A 4 -22.82 -2.44 38.25
N GLY A 5 -21.68 -2.10 37.63
CA GLY A 5 -21.63 -1.63 36.26
C GLY A 5 -22.30 -2.66 35.35
N LYS A 6 -23.34 -2.23 34.63
CA LYS A 6 -24.02 -3.01 33.60
C LYS A 6 -22.96 -3.54 32.63
N GLY A 7 -22.82 -4.87 32.54
CA GLY A 7 -21.95 -5.51 31.57
C GLY A 7 -22.29 -5.04 30.16
N LEU A 8 -21.26 -4.66 29.40
CA LEU A 8 -21.37 -4.31 27.99
C LEU A 8 -22.01 -5.48 27.23
N ARG A 9 -23.03 -5.19 26.41
CA ARG A 9 -23.70 -6.22 25.59
C ARG A 9 -22.75 -6.71 24.51
N GLY A 10 -22.83 -7.98 24.14
CA GLY A 10 -21.85 -8.65 23.26
C GLY A 10 -21.58 -7.96 21.92
N SER A 11 -22.53 -7.16 21.39
CA SER A 11 -22.33 -6.36 20.18
C SER A 11 -21.47 -5.10 20.39
N GLU A 12 -21.57 -4.44 21.54
CA GLU A 12 -20.71 -3.30 21.91
C GLU A 12 -19.27 -3.76 22.17
N ALA A 13 -19.10 -4.94 22.79
CA ALA A 13 -17.79 -5.54 22.99
C ALA A 13 -17.12 -5.96 21.66
N ALA A 14 -17.89 -6.45 20.67
CA ALA A 14 -17.37 -6.78 19.35
C ALA A 14 -16.97 -5.54 18.53
N ALA A 15 -17.75 -4.45 18.62
CA ALA A 15 -17.40 -3.17 18.02
C ALA A 15 -16.16 -2.54 18.66
N LEU A 16 -15.98 -2.69 19.98
CA LEU A 16 -14.80 -2.22 20.72
C LEU A 16 -13.56 -3.09 20.46
N ALA A 17 -13.74 -4.40 20.29
CA ALA A 17 -12.68 -5.33 19.90
C ALA A 17 -12.17 -5.04 18.49
N ALA A 18 -13.04 -4.56 17.58
CA ALA A 18 -12.64 -4.06 16.27
C ALA A 18 -11.81 -2.76 16.31
N THR A 19 -11.77 -2.06 17.45
CA THR A 19 -11.05 -0.79 17.62
C THR A 19 -9.70 -0.92 18.31
N THR A 20 -9.29 -2.13 18.73
CA THR A 20 -8.03 -2.32 19.46
C THR A 20 -6.88 -2.60 18.48
N VAL A 21 -6.27 -1.53 17.96
CA VAL A 21 -5.05 -1.65 17.18
C VAL A 21 -3.86 -1.86 18.09
N LYS A 22 -3.03 -2.86 17.77
CA LYS A 22 -1.77 -3.11 18.50
C LYS A 22 -0.88 -1.88 18.39
N ALA A 23 -0.51 -1.31 19.53
CA ALA A 23 0.35 -0.12 19.57
C ALA A 23 1.71 -0.35 18.89
N LYS A 24 2.20 -1.59 18.86
CA LYS A 24 3.43 -2.00 18.19
C LYS A 24 3.21 -3.16 17.22
N ILE A 25 3.96 -3.17 16.11
CA ILE A 25 4.02 -4.25 15.12
C ILE A 25 5.43 -4.81 15.02
N ALA A 26 5.53 -6.10 14.70
CA ALA A 26 6.79 -6.72 14.33
C ALA A 26 7.16 -6.23 12.93
N VAL A 27 8.37 -5.65 12.79
CA VAL A 27 8.86 -5.16 11.52
C VAL A 27 9.73 -6.25 10.90
N PRO A 28 9.47 -6.70 9.66
CA PRO A 28 10.25 -7.77 9.02
C PRO A 28 11.76 -7.48 9.03
N ARG A 29 12.13 -6.22 8.73
CA ARG A 29 13.52 -5.74 8.62
C ARG A 29 14.23 -5.48 9.96
N LEU A 30 13.55 -5.70 11.09
CA LEU A 30 14.09 -5.38 12.42
C LEU A 30 14.51 -6.62 13.21
N ASN A 31 14.75 -7.76 12.56
CA ASN A 31 15.29 -8.98 13.19
C ASN A 31 14.54 -9.40 14.47
N GLY A 32 13.19 -9.45 14.39
CA GLY A 32 12.33 -9.78 15.54
C GLY A 32 11.99 -8.60 16.46
N GLY A 33 12.54 -7.42 16.18
CA GLY A 33 12.20 -6.17 16.83
C GLY A 33 10.78 -5.69 16.51
N ARG A 34 10.25 -4.84 17.40
CA ARG A 34 8.91 -4.25 17.29
C ARG A 34 8.97 -2.74 17.28
N MET A 35 8.21 -2.11 16.38
CA MET A 35 8.08 -0.66 16.28
C MET A 35 6.64 -0.22 16.52
N GLY A 36 6.48 1.02 16.99
CA GLY A 36 5.15 1.63 17.08
C GLY A 36 4.49 1.68 15.71
N VAL A 37 3.19 1.38 15.60
CA VAL A 37 2.47 1.37 14.31
C VAL A 37 2.68 2.65 13.51
N LEU A 38 2.63 3.81 14.18
CA LEU A 38 2.76 5.13 13.55
C LEU A 38 4.19 5.45 13.07
N ALA A 39 5.20 4.71 13.55
CA ALA A 39 6.57 4.80 13.05
C ALA A 39 6.82 3.89 11.83
N THR A 40 5.76 3.29 11.27
CA THR A 40 5.83 2.30 10.18
C THR A 40 4.75 2.57 9.14
N ARG A 41 4.83 1.89 7.98
CA ARG A 41 3.79 1.89 6.94
C ARG A 41 2.88 0.66 7.00
N SER A 42 2.73 0.04 8.18
CA SER A 42 1.90 -1.18 8.33
C SER A 42 0.45 -0.92 7.90
N PRO A 43 -0.19 -1.84 7.15
CA PRO A 43 -1.62 -1.75 6.84
C PRO A 43 -2.50 -1.94 8.09
N HIS A 44 -1.97 -2.56 9.16
CA HIS A 44 -2.67 -2.81 10.42
C HIS A 44 -2.60 -1.60 11.36
N ARG A 45 -3.27 -0.51 10.99
CA ARG A 45 -3.31 0.77 11.74
C ARG A 45 -4.75 1.23 12.04
N PRO A 46 -4.98 2.17 12.97
CA PRO A 46 -6.35 2.58 13.38
C PRO A 46 -7.21 3.10 12.24
N SER A 47 -6.59 3.80 11.28
CA SER A 47 -7.23 4.22 10.03
C SER A 47 -6.48 3.58 8.86
N PRO A 48 -7.00 2.51 8.25
CA PRO A 48 -6.29 1.71 7.23
C PRO A 48 -6.23 2.39 5.85
N ILE A 49 -5.86 3.67 5.80
CA ILE A 49 -5.73 4.49 4.57
C ILE A 49 -4.31 4.42 4.01
N GLY A 50 -4.14 3.71 2.90
CA GLY A 50 -2.84 3.59 2.22
C GLY A 50 -2.47 4.88 1.49
N LEU A 51 -1.18 5.10 1.27
CA LEU A 51 -0.67 6.21 0.46
C LEU A 51 0.32 5.66 -0.55
N SER A 52 0.05 5.91 -1.82
CA SER A 52 0.89 5.49 -2.95
C SER A 52 1.18 6.72 -3.80
N THR A 53 2.45 6.96 -4.12
CA THR A 53 2.83 7.91 -5.17
C THR A 53 2.97 7.12 -6.46
N ALA A 54 2.18 7.48 -7.48
CA ALA A 54 2.09 6.71 -8.71
C ALA A 54 2.31 7.58 -9.94
N ARG A 55 2.86 6.99 -11.00
CA ARG A 55 2.99 7.65 -12.30
C ARG A 55 1.71 7.43 -13.09
N ILE A 56 1.12 8.51 -13.60
CA ILE A 56 0.05 8.40 -14.60
C ILE A 56 0.67 7.94 -15.92
N LEU A 57 0.21 6.80 -16.42
CA LEU A 57 0.59 6.25 -17.72
C LEU A 57 -0.43 6.66 -18.79
N HIS A 58 -1.72 6.71 -18.43
CA HIS A 58 -2.80 7.11 -19.32
C HIS A 58 -4.00 7.64 -18.55
N VAL A 59 -4.78 8.50 -19.20
CA VAL A 59 -6.05 9.04 -18.71
C VAL A 59 -7.11 8.80 -19.78
N ASP A 60 -8.12 7.99 -19.44
CA ASP A 60 -9.31 7.83 -20.27
C ASP A 60 -10.50 8.59 -19.64
N ALA A 61 -10.74 9.78 -20.16
CA ALA A 61 -11.82 10.64 -19.68
C ALA A 61 -13.23 10.13 -20.05
N LYS A 62 -13.36 9.24 -21.03
CA LYS A 62 -14.68 8.71 -21.45
C LYS A 62 -15.20 7.71 -20.43
N THR A 63 -14.33 6.84 -19.96
CA THR A 63 -14.66 5.83 -18.94
C THR A 63 -14.40 6.31 -17.51
N GLY A 64 -13.65 7.40 -17.35
CA GLY A 64 -13.22 7.89 -16.03
C GLY A 64 -12.08 7.07 -15.44
N THR A 65 -11.26 6.42 -16.27
CA THR A 65 -10.22 5.48 -15.86
C THR A 65 -8.83 6.12 -15.89
N LEU A 66 -8.03 5.83 -14.85
CA LEU A 66 -6.59 6.15 -14.82
C LEU A 66 -5.77 4.87 -14.89
N ILE A 67 -4.80 4.82 -15.80
CA ILE A 67 -3.79 3.76 -15.83
C ILE A 67 -2.57 4.29 -15.09
N LEU A 68 -2.21 3.62 -14.00
CA LEU A 68 -1.13 4.01 -13.10
C LEU A 68 0.02 3.00 -13.14
N GLY A 69 1.24 3.48 -13.01
CA GLY A 69 2.45 2.68 -12.81
C GLY A 69 3.05 2.91 -11.43
N GLY A 70 3.62 1.84 -10.84
CA GLY A 70 4.32 1.90 -9.54
C GLY A 70 3.41 1.96 -8.31
N VAL A 71 2.18 1.44 -8.41
CA VAL A 71 1.25 1.35 -7.27
C VAL A 71 1.48 0.06 -6.47
N ASP A 72 1.29 0.14 -5.15
CA ASP A 72 1.38 -0.95 -4.18
C ASP A 72 0.00 -1.34 -3.62
N VAL A 73 -1.02 -1.35 -4.48
CA VAL A 73 -2.42 -1.65 -4.12
C VAL A 73 -2.86 -3.00 -4.69
N VAL A 74 -3.73 -3.70 -3.98
CA VAL A 74 -4.34 -4.95 -4.46
C VAL A 74 -5.65 -4.69 -5.20
N ASP A 75 -6.02 -5.60 -6.10
CA ASP A 75 -7.27 -5.50 -6.86
C ASP A 75 -8.50 -5.36 -5.94
N GLY A 76 -9.48 -4.56 -6.38
CA GLY A 76 -10.67 -4.23 -5.60
C GLY A 76 -10.46 -3.28 -4.41
N SER A 77 -9.23 -2.81 -4.14
CA SER A 77 -8.99 -1.83 -3.08
C SER A 77 -9.74 -0.52 -3.36
N PRO A 78 -10.56 0.00 -2.42
CA PRO A 78 -11.32 1.22 -2.64
C PRO A 78 -10.38 2.45 -2.69
N VAL A 79 -10.58 3.29 -3.70
CA VAL A 79 -9.88 4.58 -3.83
C VAL A 79 -10.66 5.64 -3.06
N LEU A 80 -10.01 6.29 -2.10
CA LEU A 80 -10.63 7.32 -1.27
C LEU A 80 -10.43 8.74 -1.84
N ASP A 81 -9.28 8.99 -2.45
CA ASP A 81 -8.87 10.32 -2.90
C ASP A 81 -7.77 10.22 -3.96
N ILE A 82 -7.70 11.23 -4.83
CA ILE A 82 -6.65 11.36 -5.86
C ILE A 82 -6.18 12.82 -5.83
N LYS A 83 -4.88 13.03 -5.62
CA LYS A 83 -4.27 14.36 -5.59
C LYS A 83 -3.06 14.42 -6.53
N PRO A 84 -2.81 15.57 -7.17
CA PRO A 84 -1.59 15.74 -7.95
C PRO A 84 -0.37 15.69 -7.03
N TYR A 85 0.68 15.00 -7.48
CA TYR A 85 1.99 15.09 -6.83
C TYR A 85 2.60 16.46 -7.17
N VAL A 86 2.92 17.24 -6.14
CA VAL A 86 3.46 18.59 -6.26
C VAL A 86 4.89 18.58 -5.71
N PRO A 87 5.93 18.54 -6.56
CA PRO A 87 7.30 18.30 -6.12
C PRO A 87 7.79 19.24 -5.01
N PHE A 88 7.42 20.52 -5.03
CA PHE A 88 7.85 21.47 -4.00
C PHE A 88 7.19 21.23 -2.62
N CYS A 89 6.03 20.57 -2.59
CA CYS A 89 5.33 20.20 -1.35
C CYS A 89 5.71 18.80 -0.88
N ASP A 90 5.79 17.86 -1.82
CA ASP A 90 5.80 16.42 -1.54
C ASP A 90 7.21 15.81 -1.63
N SER A 91 8.18 16.53 -2.23
CA SER A 91 9.57 16.08 -2.31
C SER A 91 10.41 16.70 -1.19
N LEU A 92 10.93 15.84 -0.31
CA LEU A 92 11.86 16.22 0.76
C LEU A 92 13.22 15.58 0.49
N SER A 93 14.07 16.25 -0.29
CA SER A 93 15.40 15.73 -0.66
C SER A 93 16.34 15.54 0.54
N SER A 94 16.12 16.27 1.63
CA SER A 94 16.88 16.15 2.87
C SER A 94 16.33 15.09 3.84
N ALA A 95 15.31 14.32 3.45
CA ALA A 95 14.70 13.33 4.32
C ALA A 95 15.71 12.27 4.75
N THR A 96 15.71 11.94 6.05
CA THR A 96 16.51 10.86 6.62
C THR A 96 15.62 9.73 7.10
N ALA A 97 16.13 8.50 7.04
CA ALA A 97 15.46 7.33 7.57
C ALA A 97 16.41 6.61 8.55
N PRO A 98 15.89 5.93 9.58
CA PRO A 98 16.71 5.13 10.47
C PRO A 98 17.30 3.93 9.72
N ASP A 99 18.42 3.40 10.21
CA ASP A 99 19.20 2.38 9.51
C ASP A 99 18.38 1.14 9.15
N TRP A 100 17.47 0.69 10.01
CA TRP A 100 16.61 -0.46 9.74
C TRP A 100 15.60 -0.25 8.58
N VAL A 101 15.34 1.01 8.18
CA VAL A 101 14.59 1.34 6.98
C VAL A 101 15.50 1.41 5.76
N ARG A 102 16.72 1.95 5.95
CA ARG A 102 17.73 2.15 4.90
C ARG A 102 18.48 0.88 4.48
N ALA A 103 18.59 -0.10 5.37
CA ALA A 103 19.38 -1.32 5.17
C ALA A 103 18.96 -2.19 3.96
N GLU A 104 17.90 -1.81 3.24
CA GLU A 104 17.41 -2.48 2.03
C GLU A 104 17.23 -1.53 0.82
N ALA A 105 17.89 -0.36 0.78
CA ALA A 105 17.97 0.40 -0.48
C ALA A 105 19.00 -0.21 -1.46
N ASP A 106 20.07 -0.81 -0.93
CA ASP A 106 21.14 -1.43 -1.74
C ASP A 106 20.88 -2.92 -2.04
N ASP A 107 20.11 -3.60 -1.19
CA ASP A 107 19.58 -4.96 -1.40
C ASP A 107 18.09 -4.88 -1.77
N GLU A 108 17.75 -4.20 -2.87
CA GLU A 108 16.37 -4.18 -3.36
C GLU A 108 16.01 -5.59 -3.87
N PRO A 109 15.15 -6.38 -3.19
CA PRO A 109 14.85 -7.76 -3.60
C PRO A 109 14.04 -7.83 -4.89
N LEU A 110 13.59 -6.67 -5.41
CA LEU A 110 12.89 -6.50 -6.68
C LEU A 110 13.78 -5.99 -7.80
N ALA A 111 15.05 -5.64 -7.52
CA ALA A 111 16.01 -5.39 -8.58
C ALA A 111 16.21 -6.71 -9.32
N LEU A 112 15.70 -6.77 -10.55
CA LEU A 112 16.00 -7.86 -11.47
C LEU A 112 17.51 -7.78 -11.78
N ALA A 113 18.32 -8.48 -10.98
CA ALA A 113 19.77 -8.57 -11.18
C ALA A 113 20.16 -9.34 -12.45
N GLY A 114 19.18 -9.86 -13.20
CA GLY A 114 19.36 -10.57 -14.46
C GLY A 114 18.28 -10.26 -15.49
N SER A 115 18.42 -10.81 -16.70
CA SER A 115 17.44 -10.66 -17.77
C SER A 115 16.27 -11.63 -17.58
N VAL A 116 15.05 -11.13 -17.68
CA VAL A 116 13.86 -11.98 -17.84
C VAL A 116 13.66 -12.24 -19.33
N THR A 117 13.74 -13.51 -19.75
CA THR A 117 13.42 -13.91 -21.13
C THR A 117 12.00 -14.44 -21.21
N VAL A 118 11.18 -13.81 -22.05
CA VAL A 118 9.84 -14.29 -22.38
C VAL A 118 9.90 -14.99 -23.74
N SER A 119 9.23 -16.12 -23.90
CA SER A 119 9.15 -16.78 -25.22
C SER A 119 8.37 -15.90 -26.20
N ARG A 120 8.63 -16.03 -27.50
CA ARG A 120 7.88 -15.28 -28.54
C ARG A 120 6.37 -15.41 -28.37
N VAL A 121 5.89 -16.63 -28.12
CA VAL A 121 4.46 -16.91 -27.86
C VAL A 121 3.98 -16.18 -26.60
N GLY A 122 4.80 -16.18 -25.53
CA GLY A 122 4.47 -15.45 -24.31
C GLY A 122 4.38 -13.94 -24.53
N GLU A 123 5.28 -13.36 -25.32
CA GLU A 123 5.25 -11.95 -25.68
C GLU A 123 4.00 -11.59 -26.50
N GLU A 124 3.68 -12.41 -27.52
CA GLU A 124 2.45 -12.26 -28.32
C GLU A 124 1.20 -12.32 -27.43
N MET A 125 1.16 -13.25 -26.47
CA MET A 125 0.04 -13.37 -25.51
C MET A 125 -0.04 -12.16 -24.57
N LEU A 126 1.08 -11.64 -24.07
CA LEU A 126 1.09 -10.46 -23.20
C LEU A 126 0.58 -9.22 -23.94
N VAL A 127 1.03 -9.01 -25.18
CA VAL A 127 0.57 -7.90 -26.03
C VAL A 127 -0.91 -8.01 -26.33
N ASP A 128 -1.39 -9.21 -26.66
CA ASP A 128 -2.81 -9.46 -26.95
C ASP A 128 -3.69 -9.23 -25.70
N CYS A 129 -3.32 -9.79 -24.55
CA CYS A 129 -4.01 -9.56 -23.27
C CYS A 129 -4.07 -8.07 -22.92
N TRP A 130 -2.95 -7.35 -23.06
CA TRP A 130 -2.89 -5.92 -22.81
C TRP A 130 -3.80 -5.15 -23.78
N THR A 131 -3.76 -5.47 -25.07
CA THR A 131 -4.53 -4.77 -26.09
C THR A 131 -6.03 -5.00 -25.94
N ARG A 132 -6.48 -6.23 -25.65
CA ARG A 132 -7.90 -6.55 -25.47
C ARG A 132 -8.50 -5.81 -24.27
N ARG A 133 -7.76 -5.73 -23.17
CA ARG A 133 -8.16 -5.02 -21.93
C ARG A 133 -8.59 -3.57 -22.19
N PHE A 134 -8.00 -2.90 -23.19
CA PHE A 134 -8.27 -1.50 -23.52
C PHE A 134 -9.11 -1.28 -24.79
N LYS A 135 -9.49 -2.34 -25.52
CA LYS A 135 -10.39 -2.25 -26.69
C LYS A 135 -11.87 -2.45 -26.35
N GLU A 136 -12.18 -3.04 -25.19
CA GLU A 136 -13.56 -3.32 -24.76
C GLU A 136 -14.13 -2.26 -23.79
N GLY A 137 -13.51 -1.07 -23.73
CA GLY A 137 -13.93 0.07 -22.89
C GLY A 137 -14.61 1.18 -23.68
#